data_AF-A0A195E244-F1
#
_entry.id   AF-A0A195E244-F1
#
_cell.length_a   1.000
_cell.length_b   1.000
_cell.length_c   1.000
_cell.angle_alpha   90.00
_cell.angle_beta   90.00
_cell.angle_gamma   90.00
#
_symmetry.space_group_name_H-M   'P 1'
#
loop_
_entity.id
_entity.type
_entity.pdbx_description
1 polymer ?
#
loop_
_entity_poly.entity_id
_entity_poly.type
_entity_poly.pdbx_seq_one_letter_code
_entity_poly.pdbx_strand_id
1 'polypeptide(L)'
;MDPTEFIEESLPDRITKRDRERKNVIERRREERQSLAVESEQSSYFKDTFYSSCKKIKDMLDDAPSTPSSALPGIFEKSNKEIQLLKNYLSQSKMFLKVYDIRRAQENLQSLENQASELEMKLLPKKKFGFKNRRIVKKPSDKGLDITDGLKDLKISESIVNGSTKQNNKLSSKYGDSACMLLGKVNERIVLDAENVNKNDILLSDLIRCTVRIYGTPSTLHMVNLKQCTILVGPVTSSVYVHDCSDCVFAFACQQLRLHSSTDCTIYLHVTSRAIIEDCTKIRVAPYNWSYEDQTSHFNLAGLDPKINNWNCIDDFNWLSSEKHSPNWSILEPELRVKTWD
;
A
#
# COMPACT_ATOMS: atom_id res chain seq x y z
N MET A 1 24.89 34.41 -44.03
CA MET A 1 24.96 35.31 -42.84
C MET A 1 23.54 35.68 -42.55
N ASP A 2 22.93 35.03 -41.56
CA ASP A 2 21.56 35.32 -41.15
C ASP A 2 21.59 36.02 -39.79
N PRO A 3 21.03 37.23 -39.66
CA PRO A 3 20.90 37.91 -38.38
C PRO A 3 19.66 37.37 -37.65
N THR A 4 19.86 36.60 -36.58
CA THR A 4 18.77 36.20 -35.69
C THR A 4 18.30 37.39 -34.85
N GLU A 5 17.13 37.94 -35.16
CA GLU A 5 16.49 38.97 -34.34
C GLU A 5 16.12 38.42 -32.95
N PHE A 6 16.74 38.95 -31.90
CA PHE A 6 16.28 38.73 -30.53
C PHE A 6 15.12 39.68 -30.25
N ILE A 7 13.89 39.15 -30.28
CA ILE A 7 12.70 39.88 -29.84
C ILE A 7 12.76 40.03 -28.32
N GLU A 8 13.19 41.20 -27.85
CA GLU A 8 13.33 41.48 -26.43
C GLU A 8 11.97 41.82 -25.79
N GLU A 9 11.42 40.92 -24.95
CA GLU A 9 10.14 41.15 -24.25
C GLU A 9 10.14 42.50 -23.52
N SER A 10 9.11 43.32 -23.75
CA SER A 10 9.04 44.68 -23.21
C SER A 10 8.89 44.69 -21.69
N LEU A 11 9.43 45.72 -21.02
CA LEU A 11 9.34 45.87 -19.57
C LEU A 11 7.89 45.77 -19.00
N PRO A 12 6.85 46.43 -19.54
CA PRO A 12 5.46 46.23 -19.13
C PRO A 12 4.97 44.77 -19.30
N ASP A 13 5.41 44.05 -20.33
CA ASP A 13 5.03 42.64 -20.54
C ASP A 13 5.66 41.76 -19.45
N ARG A 14 6.94 41.99 -19.11
CA ARG A 14 7.61 41.31 -18.00
C ARG A 14 6.93 41.59 -16.64
N ILE A 15 6.40 42.79 -16.43
CA ILE A 15 5.66 43.17 -15.22
C ILE A 15 4.30 42.45 -15.16
N THR A 16 3.49 42.54 -16.21
CA THR A 16 2.15 41.91 -16.24
C THR A 16 2.22 40.39 -16.17
N LYS A 17 3.21 39.77 -16.82
CA LYS A 17 3.56 38.34 -16.72
C LYS A 17 3.85 37.93 -15.28
N ARG A 18 4.70 38.68 -14.58
CA ARG A 18 5.05 38.45 -13.16
C ARG A 18 3.89 38.64 -12.19
N ASP A 19 3.00 39.61 -12.45
CA ASP A 19 1.80 39.81 -11.62
C ASP A 19 0.70 38.76 -11.89
N ARG A 20 0.64 38.20 -13.11
CA ARG A 20 -0.17 37.00 -13.38
C ARG A 20 0.38 35.78 -12.65
N GLU A 21 1.69 35.54 -12.70
CA GLU A 21 2.35 34.46 -11.93
C GLU A 21 2.09 34.59 -10.42
N ARG A 22 2.20 35.80 -9.85
CA ARG A 22 1.86 36.09 -8.44
C ARG A 22 0.41 35.73 -8.12
N LYS A 23 -0.56 36.11 -8.96
CA LYS A 23 -1.97 35.77 -8.77
C LYS A 23 -2.19 34.26 -8.80
N ASN A 24 -1.67 33.58 -9.81
CA ASN A 24 -1.79 32.12 -9.95
C ASN A 24 -1.22 31.36 -8.73
N VAL A 25 -0.10 31.83 -8.16
CA VAL A 25 0.49 31.25 -6.93
C VAL A 25 -0.36 31.51 -5.69
N ILE A 26 -1.03 32.67 -5.61
CA ILE A 26 -1.96 33.00 -4.50
C ILE A 26 -3.24 32.18 -4.60
N GLU A 27 -3.79 31.99 -5.81
CA GLU A 27 -4.99 31.18 -6.04
C GLU A 27 -4.71 29.70 -5.76
N ARG A 28 -3.61 29.13 -6.29
CA ARG A 28 -3.22 27.74 -5.97
C ARG A 28 -3.06 27.51 -4.45
N ARG A 29 -2.42 28.43 -3.74
CA ARG A 29 -2.28 28.38 -2.27
C ARG A 29 -3.61 28.53 -1.51
N ARG A 30 -4.64 29.09 -2.14
CA ARG A 30 -6.00 29.15 -1.60
C ARG A 30 -6.74 27.83 -1.84
N GLU A 31 -6.60 27.25 -3.02
CA GLU A 31 -7.13 25.93 -3.38
C GLU A 31 -6.54 24.82 -2.48
N GLU A 32 -5.20 24.78 -2.34
CA GLU A 32 -4.47 23.87 -1.44
C GLU A 32 -4.96 23.95 0.02
N ARG A 33 -5.26 25.16 0.50
CA ARG A 33 -5.81 25.36 1.86
C ARG A 33 -7.28 24.92 1.96
N GLN A 34 -8.04 25.06 0.88
CA GLN A 34 -9.45 24.68 0.85
C GLN A 34 -9.63 23.16 0.74
N SER A 35 -8.77 22.45 -0.02
CA SER A 35 -8.78 20.98 -0.05
C SER A 35 -8.40 20.38 1.31
N LEU A 36 -7.33 20.88 1.94
CA LEU A 36 -6.92 20.45 3.29
C LEU A 36 -8.01 20.69 4.36
N ALA A 37 -8.81 21.76 4.22
CA ALA A 37 -9.96 21.98 5.10
C ALA A 37 -11.06 20.94 4.89
N VAL A 38 -11.45 20.68 3.64
CA VAL A 38 -12.47 19.68 3.28
C VAL A 38 -12.07 18.27 3.72
N GLU A 39 -10.81 17.85 3.51
CA GLU A 39 -10.28 16.58 4.01
C GLU A 39 -10.38 16.48 5.53
N SER A 40 -10.07 17.56 6.25
CA SER A 40 -10.14 17.59 7.72
C SER A 40 -11.58 17.49 8.24
N GLU A 41 -12.53 18.17 7.60
CA GLU A 41 -13.95 18.12 7.94
C GLU A 41 -14.54 16.72 7.67
N GLN A 42 -14.25 16.14 6.51
CA GLN A 42 -14.65 14.78 6.14
C GLN A 42 -14.07 13.73 7.11
N SER A 43 -12.80 13.88 7.50
CA SER A 43 -12.15 13.00 8.47
C SER A 43 -12.77 13.11 9.88
N SER A 44 -13.22 14.29 10.31
CA SER A 44 -13.94 14.46 11.57
C SER A 44 -15.33 13.82 11.50
N TYR A 45 -16.11 14.17 10.48
CA TYR A 45 -17.48 13.66 10.29
C TYR A 45 -17.54 12.12 10.22
N PHE A 46 -16.55 11.50 9.56
CA PHE A 46 -16.39 10.05 9.59
C PHE A 46 -16.22 9.52 11.01
N LYS A 47 -15.32 10.11 11.82
CA LYS A 47 -15.01 9.62 13.17
C LYS A 47 -16.23 9.70 14.07
N ASP A 48 -16.93 10.84 14.07
CA ASP A 48 -18.13 11.04 14.88
C ASP A 48 -19.23 10.03 14.51
N THR A 49 -19.46 9.84 13.21
CA THR A 49 -20.46 8.88 12.68
C THR A 49 -20.08 7.43 12.98
N PHE A 50 -18.83 7.05 12.68
CA PHE A 50 -18.32 5.69 12.82
C PHE A 50 -18.27 5.24 14.27
N TYR A 51 -17.67 6.03 15.16
CA TYR A 51 -17.53 5.66 16.57
C TYR A 51 -18.87 5.76 17.33
N SER A 52 -19.78 6.66 16.94
CA SER A 52 -21.16 6.67 17.45
C SER A 52 -21.90 5.36 17.13
N SER A 53 -21.78 4.85 15.90
CA SER A 53 -22.41 3.57 15.52
C SER A 53 -21.66 2.35 16.09
N CYS A 54 -20.33 2.37 16.22
CA CYS A 54 -19.59 1.35 16.97
C CYS A 54 -20.08 1.26 18.42
N LYS A 55 -20.33 2.41 19.06
CA LYS A 55 -20.89 2.44 20.42
C LYS A 55 -22.28 1.79 20.46
N LYS A 56 -23.20 2.15 19.56
CA LYS A 56 -24.56 1.54 19.51
C LYS A 56 -24.51 0.01 19.37
N ILE A 57 -23.61 -0.51 18.54
CA ILE A 57 -23.41 -1.97 18.38
C ILE A 57 -22.88 -2.57 19.68
N LYS A 58 -21.92 -1.92 20.35
CA LYS A 58 -21.41 -2.40 21.65
C LYS A 58 -22.48 -2.38 22.73
N ASP A 59 -23.21 -1.28 22.87
CA ASP A 59 -24.31 -1.13 23.83
C ASP A 59 -25.35 -2.26 23.60
N MET A 60 -25.71 -2.57 22.34
CA MET A 60 -26.59 -3.70 21.97
C MET A 60 -26.00 -5.10 22.26
N LEU A 61 -24.67 -5.27 22.29
CA LEU A 61 -24.00 -6.53 22.63
C LEU A 61 -23.85 -6.70 24.15
N ASP A 62 -23.59 -5.61 24.88
CA ASP A 62 -23.51 -5.58 26.33
C ASP A 62 -24.90 -5.81 26.98
N ASP A 63 -26.01 -5.40 26.33
CA ASP A 63 -27.39 -5.69 26.74
C ASP A 63 -27.87 -7.13 26.40
N ALA A 64 -27.19 -7.83 25.49
CA ALA A 64 -27.64 -9.15 25.01
C ALA A 64 -27.75 -10.23 26.11
N PRO A 65 -26.81 -10.36 27.08
CA PRO A 65 -26.94 -11.33 28.19
C PRO A 65 -28.16 -11.09 29.10
N SER A 66 -28.68 -9.86 29.15
CA SER A 66 -29.84 -9.47 29.96
C SER A 66 -31.19 -9.68 29.25
N THR A 67 -31.16 -10.01 27.96
CA THR A 67 -32.35 -10.05 27.10
C THR A 67 -32.97 -11.46 27.04
N PRO A 68 -34.31 -11.62 27.03
CA PRO A 68 -34.95 -12.92 26.87
C PRO A 68 -34.55 -13.66 25.58
N SER A 69 -34.34 -14.97 25.71
CA SER A 69 -33.77 -15.86 24.67
C SER A 69 -34.50 -15.81 23.32
N SER A 70 -35.79 -15.47 23.29
CA SER A 70 -36.59 -15.30 22.07
C SER A 70 -36.19 -14.10 21.20
N ALA A 71 -35.61 -13.05 21.78
CA ALA A 71 -35.22 -11.83 21.06
C ALA A 71 -33.75 -11.84 20.61
N LEU A 72 -32.91 -12.67 21.23
CA LEU A 72 -31.46 -12.74 20.93
C LEU A 72 -31.12 -12.94 19.45
N PRO A 73 -31.79 -13.81 18.66
CA PRO A 73 -31.45 -14.00 17.25
C PRO A 73 -31.58 -12.71 16.44
N GLY A 74 -32.62 -11.91 16.70
CA GLY A 74 -32.85 -10.62 16.04
C GLY A 74 -31.86 -9.54 16.47
N ILE A 75 -31.34 -9.60 17.71
CA ILE A 75 -30.24 -8.72 18.15
C ILE A 75 -28.95 -9.08 17.41
N PHE A 76 -28.56 -10.36 17.34
CA PHE A 76 -27.35 -10.76 16.63
C PHE A 76 -27.44 -10.50 15.12
N GLU A 77 -28.60 -10.77 14.48
CA GLU A 77 -28.82 -10.42 13.07
C GLU A 77 -28.68 -8.90 12.83
N LYS A 78 -29.28 -8.07 13.69
CA LYS A 78 -29.18 -6.61 13.59
C LYS A 78 -27.74 -6.13 13.83
N SER A 79 -27.05 -6.61 14.88
CA SER A 79 -25.64 -6.25 15.15
C SER A 79 -24.73 -6.63 13.98
N ASN A 80 -24.87 -7.84 13.44
CA ASN A 80 -24.10 -8.29 12.29
C ASN A 80 -24.39 -7.43 11.03
N LYS A 81 -25.64 -7.02 10.81
CA LYS A 81 -26.02 -6.12 9.72
C LYS A 81 -25.40 -4.72 9.87
N GLU A 82 -25.45 -4.12 11.06
CA GLU A 82 -24.83 -2.82 11.36
C GLU A 82 -23.29 -2.88 11.21
N ILE A 83 -22.65 -3.98 11.59
CA ILE A 83 -21.22 -4.24 11.36
C ILE A 83 -20.89 -4.26 9.85
N GLN A 84 -21.69 -4.95 9.02
CA GLN A 84 -21.45 -4.94 7.56
C GLN A 84 -21.69 -3.56 6.93
N LEU A 85 -22.67 -2.79 7.43
CA LEU A 85 -22.86 -1.40 7.03
C LEU A 85 -21.64 -0.52 7.40
N LEU A 86 -21.06 -0.70 8.59
CA LEU A 86 -19.84 0.00 8.98
C LEU A 86 -18.59 -0.43 8.19
N LYS A 87 -18.48 -1.71 7.80
CA LYS A 87 -17.43 -2.18 6.87
C LYS A 87 -17.52 -1.47 5.52
N ASN A 88 -18.72 -1.39 4.95
CA ASN A 88 -18.95 -0.67 3.69
C ASN A 88 -18.70 0.85 3.82
N TYR A 89 -19.15 1.47 4.91
CA TYR A 89 -18.93 2.90 5.18
C TYR A 89 -17.45 3.25 5.35
N LEU A 90 -16.70 2.43 6.11
CA LEU A 90 -15.24 2.56 6.22
C LEU A 90 -14.57 2.39 4.86
N SER A 91 -14.97 1.39 4.05
CA SER A 91 -14.43 1.18 2.71
C SER A 91 -14.62 2.39 1.80
N GLN A 92 -15.83 2.97 1.77
CA GLN A 92 -16.15 4.16 0.99
C GLN A 92 -15.42 5.42 1.49
N SER A 93 -15.14 5.50 2.79
CA SER A 93 -14.46 6.64 3.41
C SER A 93 -12.93 6.53 3.39
N LYS A 94 -12.33 5.39 2.96
CA LYS A 94 -10.86 5.19 2.92
C LYS A 94 -10.10 6.34 2.26
N MET A 95 -10.67 6.97 1.21
CA MET A 95 -10.04 8.08 0.47
C MET A 95 -9.86 9.39 1.26
N PHE A 96 -10.53 9.57 2.41
CA PHE A 96 -10.44 10.77 3.24
C PHE A 96 -9.87 10.49 4.65
N LEU A 97 -9.25 9.32 4.85
CA LEU A 97 -8.81 8.84 6.16
C LEU A 97 -7.32 8.53 6.19
N LYS A 98 -6.67 8.95 7.27
CA LYS A 98 -5.25 8.66 7.50
C LYS A 98 -5.09 7.18 7.87
N VAL A 99 -3.98 6.55 7.47
CA VAL A 99 -3.72 5.11 7.69
C VAL A 99 -3.94 4.68 9.15
N TYR A 100 -3.57 5.52 10.12
CA TYR A 100 -3.84 5.30 11.55
C TYR A 100 -5.34 5.19 11.87
N ASP A 101 -6.17 6.07 11.32
CA ASP A 101 -7.62 6.09 11.56
C ASP A 101 -8.30 4.89 10.88
N ILE A 102 -7.88 4.53 9.65
CA ILE A 102 -8.35 3.33 8.94
C ILE A 102 -8.03 2.08 9.76
N ARG A 103 -6.77 1.91 10.18
CA ARG A 103 -6.33 0.77 10.98
C ARG A 103 -7.12 0.68 12.30
N ARG A 104 -7.27 1.79 13.02
CA ARG A 104 -8.03 1.83 14.28
C ARG A 104 -9.51 1.49 14.07
N ALA A 105 -10.10 1.90 12.95
CA ALA A 105 -11.46 1.52 12.58
C ALA A 105 -11.59 0.01 12.26
N GLN A 106 -10.63 -0.57 11.54
CA GLN A 106 -10.57 -2.02 11.28
C GLN A 106 -10.40 -2.83 12.58
N GLU A 107 -9.51 -2.40 13.48
CA GLU A 107 -9.28 -3.05 14.79
C GLU A 107 -10.55 -3.02 15.67
N ASN A 108 -11.33 -1.92 15.64
CA ASN A 108 -12.61 -1.85 16.33
C ASN A 108 -13.67 -2.78 15.71
N LEU A 109 -13.77 -2.82 14.38
CA LEU A 109 -14.71 -3.72 13.69
C LEU A 109 -14.41 -5.20 13.97
N GLN A 110 -13.14 -5.61 13.92
CA GLN A 110 -12.75 -6.99 14.25
C GLN A 110 -13.06 -7.32 15.71
N SER A 111 -12.90 -6.37 16.63
CA SER A 111 -13.26 -6.54 18.04
C SER A 111 -14.78 -6.74 18.23
N LEU A 112 -15.61 -5.97 17.52
CA LEU A 112 -17.07 -6.12 17.54
C LEU A 112 -17.54 -7.44 16.90
N GLU A 113 -16.94 -7.87 15.78
CA GLU A 113 -17.25 -9.17 15.16
C GLU A 113 -16.89 -10.36 16.06
N ASN A 114 -15.73 -10.29 16.73
CA ASN A 114 -15.32 -11.32 17.68
C ASN A 114 -16.28 -11.37 18.88
N GLN A 115 -16.63 -10.21 19.46
CA GLN A 115 -17.58 -10.11 20.57
C GLN A 115 -18.97 -10.63 20.19
N ALA A 116 -19.51 -10.23 19.02
CA ALA A 116 -20.78 -10.73 18.50
C ALA A 116 -20.76 -12.25 18.32
N SER A 117 -19.73 -12.79 17.66
CA SER A 117 -19.59 -14.23 17.40
C SER A 117 -19.46 -15.04 18.69
N GLU A 118 -18.68 -14.55 19.66
CA GLU A 118 -18.53 -15.19 20.97
C GLU A 118 -19.83 -15.17 21.79
N LEU A 119 -20.55 -14.04 21.81
CA LEU A 119 -21.81 -13.92 22.53
C LEU A 119 -22.92 -14.74 21.86
N GLU A 120 -22.97 -14.80 20.52
CA GLU A 120 -23.90 -15.67 19.79
C GLU A 120 -23.62 -17.15 20.13
N MET A 121 -22.36 -17.59 20.12
CA MET A 121 -22.01 -18.97 20.49
C MET A 121 -22.28 -19.31 21.98
N LYS A 122 -22.18 -18.33 22.89
CA LYS A 122 -22.46 -18.50 24.33
C LYS A 122 -23.96 -18.50 24.64
N LEU A 123 -24.74 -17.61 24.03
CA LEU A 123 -26.15 -17.39 24.35
C LEU A 123 -27.13 -18.15 23.42
N LEU A 124 -26.70 -18.51 22.20
CA LEU A 124 -27.43 -19.36 21.26
C LEU A 124 -26.64 -20.64 20.93
N PRO A 125 -26.27 -21.47 21.93
CA PRO A 125 -25.51 -22.70 21.70
C PRO A 125 -26.29 -23.66 20.79
N LYS A 126 -25.76 -23.87 19.57
CA LYS A 126 -26.40 -24.68 18.52
C LYS A 126 -26.72 -26.08 19.06
N LYS A 127 -27.99 -26.49 18.94
CA LYS A 127 -28.50 -27.78 19.45
C LYS A 127 -27.62 -28.93 18.93
N LYS A 128 -26.83 -29.54 19.82
CA LYS A 128 -26.07 -30.76 19.47
C LYS A 128 -27.04 -31.82 18.97
N PHE A 129 -26.76 -32.42 17.81
CA PHE A 129 -27.58 -33.48 17.23
C PHE A 129 -27.60 -34.70 18.16
N GLY A 130 -28.67 -34.81 18.95
CA GLY A 130 -28.89 -35.92 19.87
C GLY A 130 -29.28 -37.19 19.13
N PHE A 131 -28.29 -37.92 18.63
CA PHE A 131 -28.47 -39.26 18.05
C PHE A 131 -29.06 -40.22 19.11
N LYS A 132 -30.39 -40.38 19.08
CA LYS A 132 -31.08 -41.36 19.93
C LYS A 132 -30.75 -42.77 19.43
N ASN A 133 -29.99 -43.53 20.22
CA ASN A 133 -29.63 -44.92 19.92
C ASN A 133 -30.88 -45.79 19.66
N ARG A 134 -31.09 -46.18 18.40
CA ARG A 134 -32.08 -47.20 18.02
C ARG A 134 -31.37 -48.55 17.93
N ARG A 135 -31.84 -49.56 18.67
CA ARG A 135 -31.21 -50.89 18.73
C ARG A 135 -31.20 -51.57 17.35
N ILE A 136 -30.09 -52.23 17.02
CA ILE A 136 -29.90 -52.97 15.76
C ILE A 136 -30.32 -54.43 15.95
N VAL A 137 -31.10 -54.95 15.01
CA VAL A 137 -31.34 -56.39 14.76
C VAL A 137 -31.12 -56.64 13.26
N LYS A 138 -30.63 -57.82 12.87
CA LYS A 138 -30.05 -58.05 11.53
C LYS A 138 -31.03 -58.60 10.47
N LYS A 139 -30.81 -58.11 9.24
CA LYS A 139 -30.86 -58.70 7.86
C LYS A 139 -30.90 -60.25 7.72
N PRO A 140 -31.21 -60.84 6.54
CA PRO A 140 -30.88 -60.47 5.13
C PRO A 140 -32.06 -59.79 4.38
N SER A 141 -32.20 -59.66 3.04
CA SER A 141 -31.43 -59.93 1.78
C SER A 141 -32.06 -59.12 0.61
N ASP A 142 -31.57 -59.10 -0.64
CA ASP A 142 -30.22 -58.76 -1.18
C ASP A 142 -30.29 -58.56 -2.73
N LYS A 143 -29.45 -57.67 -3.31
CA LYS A 143 -29.20 -57.35 -4.74
C LYS A 143 -30.35 -56.93 -5.70
N GLY A 144 -30.10 -55.83 -6.43
CA GLY A 144 -30.78 -55.42 -7.66
C GLY A 144 -30.49 -53.95 -8.03
N LEU A 145 -29.90 -53.70 -9.21
CA LEU A 145 -29.82 -52.37 -9.85
C LEU A 145 -30.97 -52.26 -10.90
N ASP A 146 -31.38 -51.13 -11.48
CA ASP A 146 -30.98 -49.71 -11.36
C ASP A 146 -32.28 -48.85 -11.62
N ILE A 147 -32.37 -47.58 -12.03
CA ILE A 147 -31.47 -46.51 -12.53
C ILE A 147 -31.97 -45.17 -11.93
N THR A 148 -31.10 -44.18 -11.68
CA THR A 148 -31.53 -42.78 -11.46
C THR A 148 -30.64 -41.73 -12.11
N ASP A 149 -31.17 -41.08 -13.15
CA ASP A 149 -30.81 -39.72 -13.59
C ASP A 149 -31.32 -38.70 -12.53
N GLY A 150 -30.67 -37.56 -12.23
CA GLY A 150 -29.39 -37.04 -12.69
C GLY A 150 -28.94 -35.80 -11.87
N LEU A 151 -27.65 -35.47 -11.93
CA LEU A 151 -26.97 -34.26 -11.39
C LEU A 151 -27.23 -33.88 -9.91
N LYS A 152 -26.24 -34.20 -9.05
CA LYS A 152 -25.75 -33.27 -8.01
C LYS A 152 -24.30 -33.54 -7.61
N ASP A 153 -23.65 -32.46 -7.15
CA ASP A 153 -22.44 -32.40 -6.31
C ASP A 153 -21.13 -33.07 -6.83
N LEU A 154 -20.26 -32.27 -7.44
CA LEU A 154 -18.83 -32.59 -7.57
C LEU A 154 -18.11 -32.46 -6.22
N LYS A 155 -17.28 -33.44 -5.87
CA LYS A 155 -16.56 -33.51 -4.58
C LYS A 155 -15.23 -32.77 -4.57
N ILE A 156 -14.82 -32.34 -3.38
CA ILE A 156 -13.44 -31.94 -3.04
C ILE A 156 -12.82 -33.05 -2.16
N SER A 157 -11.72 -33.62 -2.63
CA SER A 157 -10.82 -34.61 -1.98
C SER A 157 -9.72 -34.94 -3.02
N GLU A 158 -8.42 -35.06 -2.77
CA GLU A 158 -7.59 -35.20 -1.56
C GLU A 158 -6.15 -34.70 -1.93
N SER A 159 -5.40 -33.93 -1.12
CA SER A 159 -4.62 -34.25 0.10
C SER A 159 -3.11 -34.56 -0.15
N ILE A 160 -2.29 -34.43 0.91
CA ILE A 160 -0.81 -34.61 1.00
C ILE A 160 -0.02 -33.34 0.58
N VAL A 161 0.38 -32.38 1.44
CA VAL A 161 1.12 -32.37 2.74
C VAL A 161 2.65 -32.45 2.59
N ASN A 162 3.33 -31.30 2.74
CA ASN A 162 4.62 -31.04 3.42
C ASN A 162 5.09 -29.59 3.09
N GLY A 163 5.58 -28.74 4.00
CA GLY A 163 5.60 -28.80 5.45
C GLY A 163 6.48 -27.67 6.07
N SER A 164 5.95 -26.91 7.05
CA SER A 164 6.62 -25.81 7.81
C SER A 164 7.13 -24.60 6.98
N THR A 165 7.19 -23.37 7.50
CA THR A 165 7.28 -22.91 8.91
C THR A 165 6.30 -21.77 9.24
N LYS A 166 5.77 -21.75 10.47
CA LYS A 166 4.91 -20.67 10.98
C LYS A 166 5.75 -19.53 11.59
N GLN A 167 5.85 -18.38 10.91
CA GLN A 167 6.06 -17.05 11.52
C GLN A 167 5.97 -15.95 10.45
N ASN A 168 4.92 -15.12 10.47
CA ASN A 168 4.94 -13.75 9.90
C ASN A 168 3.72 -12.84 10.19
N ASN A 169 2.76 -13.23 11.04
CA ASN A 169 1.57 -12.43 11.40
C ASN A 169 1.88 -11.17 12.28
N LYS A 170 2.98 -10.46 12.02
CA LYS A 170 3.36 -9.21 12.70
C LYS A 170 3.61 -8.03 11.75
N LEU A 171 3.89 -8.27 10.46
CA LEU A 171 4.07 -7.19 9.47
C LEU A 171 2.77 -6.80 8.76
N SER A 172 1.82 -7.72 8.56
CA SER A 172 0.54 -7.46 7.87
C SER A 172 -0.39 -6.46 8.55
N SER A 173 -0.04 -5.94 9.74
CA SER A 173 -0.79 -4.84 10.39
C SER A 173 -0.27 -3.44 10.04
N LYS A 174 0.89 -3.32 9.36
CA LYS A 174 1.50 -2.02 9.03
C LYS A 174 1.10 -1.47 7.67
N TYR A 175 0.66 -2.33 6.75
CA TYR A 175 0.26 -2.01 5.39
C TYR A 175 -1.14 -2.61 5.16
N GLY A 176 -2.08 -1.81 4.65
CA GLY A 176 -3.49 -2.20 4.56
C GLY A 176 -3.82 -3.08 3.35
N ASP A 177 -5.11 -3.35 3.13
CA ASP A 177 -5.62 -4.23 2.05
C ASP A 177 -5.27 -3.78 0.61
N SER A 178 -4.67 -2.60 0.45
CA SER A 178 -4.25 -1.98 -0.83
C SER A 178 -2.73 -1.98 -1.01
N ALA A 179 -2.01 -2.85 -0.30
CA ALA A 179 -0.56 -2.97 -0.38
C ALA A 179 -0.11 -4.25 -1.12
N CYS A 180 0.61 -4.09 -2.22
CA CYS A 180 1.30 -5.20 -2.89
C CYS A 180 2.58 -5.56 -2.11
N MET A 181 2.68 -6.78 -1.59
CA MET A 181 3.80 -7.21 -0.75
C MET A 181 4.58 -8.35 -1.40
N LEU A 182 5.87 -8.12 -1.66
CA LEU A 182 6.82 -9.12 -2.13
C LEU A 182 7.87 -9.38 -1.04
N LEU A 183 7.85 -10.58 -0.46
CA LEU A 183 8.59 -10.92 0.75
C LEU A 183 9.48 -12.14 0.54
N GLY A 184 10.73 -12.10 1.00
CA GLY A 184 11.57 -13.29 1.21
C GLY A 184 12.01 -14.07 -0.02
N LYS A 185 11.99 -13.47 -1.23
CA LYS A 185 12.40 -14.16 -2.46
C LYS A 185 13.92 -14.14 -2.66
N VAL A 186 14.45 -15.21 -3.25
CA VAL A 186 15.90 -15.41 -3.45
C VAL A 186 16.18 -15.91 -4.87
N ASN A 187 17.11 -15.26 -5.58
CA ASN A 187 17.50 -15.56 -6.97
C ASN A 187 16.35 -15.46 -8.00
N GLU A 188 15.27 -14.72 -7.72
CA GLU A 188 14.10 -14.64 -8.61
C GLU A 188 14.14 -13.43 -9.54
N ARG A 189 13.53 -13.56 -10.73
CA ARG A 189 13.24 -12.44 -11.64
C ARG A 189 11.73 -12.27 -11.73
N ILE A 190 11.25 -11.09 -11.36
CA ILE A 190 9.84 -10.83 -11.02
C ILE A 190 9.38 -9.58 -11.78
N VAL A 191 8.18 -9.65 -12.34
CA VAL A 191 7.52 -8.53 -13.00
C VAL A 191 6.21 -8.24 -12.26
N LEU A 192 5.95 -6.97 -11.97
CA LEU A 192 4.64 -6.48 -11.52
C LEU A 192 4.09 -5.54 -12.60
N ASP A 193 2.85 -5.77 -13.00
CA ASP A 193 2.15 -4.97 -14.01
C ASP A 193 1.43 -3.75 -13.41
N ALA A 194 0.99 -2.85 -14.30
CA ALA A 194 0.31 -1.63 -13.91
C ALA A 194 -1.07 -1.88 -13.26
N GLU A 195 -1.73 -3.01 -13.50
CA GLU A 195 -3.05 -3.31 -12.90
C GLU A 195 -2.92 -3.65 -11.41
N ASN A 196 -1.89 -4.38 -11.02
CA ASN A 196 -1.58 -4.66 -9.61
C ASN A 196 -0.89 -3.49 -8.90
N VAL A 197 -0.20 -2.61 -9.64
CA VAL A 197 0.64 -1.53 -9.11
C VAL A 197 -0.08 -0.20 -8.93
N ASN A 198 -0.95 0.19 -9.87
CA ASN A 198 -1.44 1.57 -9.96
C ASN A 198 -2.20 2.02 -8.70
N LYS A 199 -1.72 3.11 -8.10
CA LYS A 199 -2.26 3.73 -6.87
C LYS A 199 -2.20 2.87 -5.61
N ASN A 200 -1.57 1.71 -5.66
CA ASN A 200 -1.33 0.84 -4.51
C ASN A 200 0.03 1.16 -3.86
N ASP A 201 0.16 0.88 -2.56
CA ASP A 201 1.47 0.93 -1.88
C ASP A 201 2.24 -0.37 -2.17
N ILE A 202 3.56 -0.31 -2.32
CA ILE A 202 4.39 -1.49 -2.58
C ILE A 202 5.39 -1.69 -1.45
N LEU A 203 5.46 -2.91 -0.92
CA LEU A 203 6.52 -3.35 0.00
C LEU A 203 7.36 -4.45 -0.66
N LEU A 204 8.65 -4.20 -0.84
CA LEU A 204 9.66 -5.20 -1.16
C LEU A 204 10.48 -5.46 0.11
N SER A 205 10.47 -6.68 0.64
CA SER A 205 11.14 -7.02 1.91
C SER A 205 11.94 -8.30 1.81
N ASP A 206 13.13 -8.32 2.42
CA ASP A 206 13.93 -9.54 2.64
C ASP A 206 14.34 -10.26 1.33
N LEU A 207 14.60 -9.50 0.26
CA LEU A 207 14.90 -10.04 -1.08
C LEU A 207 16.42 -10.18 -1.29
N ILE A 208 16.87 -11.32 -1.85
CA ILE A 208 18.31 -11.60 -2.05
C ILE A 208 18.61 -12.02 -3.49
N ARG A 209 19.48 -11.29 -4.20
CA ARG A 209 19.84 -11.52 -5.62
C ARG A 209 18.63 -11.59 -6.56
N CYS A 210 17.63 -10.75 -6.31
CA CYS A 210 16.42 -10.69 -7.13
C CYS A 210 16.46 -9.51 -8.12
N THR A 211 15.88 -9.71 -9.30
CA THR A 211 15.56 -8.62 -10.22
C THR A 211 14.06 -8.38 -10.20
N VAL A 212 13.62 -7.18 -9.86
CA VAL A 212 12.19 -6.81 -9.83
C VAL A 212 11.95 -5.66 -10.80
N ARG A 213 11.05 -5.84 -11.77
CA ARG A 213 10.61 -4.79 -12.70
C ARG A 213 9.14 -4.46 -12.40
N ILE A 214 8.87 -3.19 -12.09
CA ILE A 214 7.55 -2.72 -11.64
C ILE A 214 7.07 -1.66 -12.64
N TYR A 215 6.13 -2.07 -13.49
CA TYR A 215 5.47 -1.19 -14.44
C TYR A 215 4.22 -0.58 -13.79
N GLY A 216 3.92 0.69 -14.09
CA GLY A 216 2.81 1.42 -13.46
C GLY A 216 3.27 2.57 -12.56
N THR A 217 2.31 3.04 -11.76
CA THR A 217 2.41 4.21 -10.88
C THR A 217 2.05 3.83 -9.43
N PRO A 218 3.02 3.40 -8.60
CA PRO A 218 2.79 3.16 -7.18
C PRO A 218 2.35 4.43 -6.44
N SER A 219 1.60 4.28 -5.34
CA SER A 219 1.32 5.36 -4.39
C SER A 219 2.59 5.71 -3.60
N THR A 220 3.12 4.71 -2.89
CA THR A 220 4.42 4.70 -2.21
C THR A 220 5.21 3.43 -2.57
N LEU A 221 6.52 3.47 -2.38
CA LEU A 221 7.39 2.30 -2.50
C LEU A 221 8.27 2.17 -1.25
N HIS A 222 8.18 1.03 -0.58
CA HIS A 222 8.95 0.68 0.60
C HIS A 222 9.88 -0.50 0.28
N MET A 223 11.18 -0.34 0.52
CA MET A 223 12.22 -1.30 0.19
C MET A 223 13.06 -1.58 1.44
N VAL A 224 12.98 -2.79 2.00
CA VAL A 224 13.54 -3.15 3.31
C VAL A 224 14.38 -4.43 3.23
N ASN A 225 15.59 -4.45 3.78
CA ASN A 225 16.43 -5.66 3.86
C ASN A 225 16.66 -6.34 2.48
N LEU A 226 16.91 -5.54 1.42
CA LEU A 226 17.30 -6.09 0.11
C LEU A 226 18.81 -6.22 0.00
N LYS A 227 19.29 -7.33 -0.58
CA LYS A 227 20.71 -7.66 -0.68
C LYS A 227 21.05 -8.16 -2.07
N GLN A 228 21.99 -7.50 -2.76
CA GLN A 228 22.41 -7.87 -4.12
C GLN A 228 21.30 -7.76 -5.19
N CYS A 229 20.30 -6.90 -4.99
CA CYS A 229 19.08 -6.84 -5.81
C CYS A 229 19.12 -5.69 -6.85
N THR A 230 18.40 -5.89 -7.95
CA THR A 230 18.17 -4.86 -8.99
C THR A 230 16.68 -4.56 -9.10
N ILE A 231 16.26 -3.36 -8.71
CA ILE A 231 14.85 -2.96 -8.68
C ILE A 231 14.62 -1.79 -9.64
N LEU A 232 13.78 -2.01 -10.66
CA LEU A 232 13.38 -0.99 -11.64
C LEU A 232 11.90 -0.68 -11.44
N VAL A 233 11.54 0.58 -11.22
CA VAL A 233 10.17 1.01 -10.90
C VAL A 233 9.78 2.22 -11.72
N GLY A 234 8.53 2.24 -12.18
CA GLY A 234 7.91 3.41 -12.77
C GLY A 234 7.78 4.60 -11.82
N PRO A 235 7.27 5.75 -12.32
CA PRO A 235 7.00 6.95 -11.53
C PRO A 235 6.14 6.68 -10.29
N VAL A 236 6.72 6.86 -9.10
CA VAL A 236 6.05 6.74 -7.79
C VAL A 236 5.38 8.06 -7.44
N THR A 237 4.08 8.01 -7.16
CA THR A 237 3.22 9.20 -6.95
C THR A 237 3.73 10.10 -5.84
N SER A 238 4.21 9.53 -4.73
CA SER A 238 4.65 10.28 -3.55
C SER A 238 6.09 9.97 -3.14
N SER A 239 6.28 9.06 -2.18
CA SER A 239 7.58 8.79 -1.56
C SER A 239 8.13 7.38 -1.82
N VAL A 240 9.46 7.31 -1.86
CA VAL A 240 10.23 6.07 -1.81
C VAL A 240 10.99 6.03 -0.49
N TYR A 241 10.81 4.95 0.26
CA TYR A 241 11.51 4.67 1.50
C TYR A 241 12.38 3.42 1.35
N VAL A 242 13.66 3.53 1.70
CA VAL A 242 14.65 2.46 1.54
C VAL A 242 15.42 2.28 2.85
N HIS A 243 15.52 1.05 3.36
CA HIS A 243 16.07 0.75 4.68
C HIS A 243 16.86 -0.57 4.71
N ASP A 244 18.03 -0.60 5.38
CA ASP A 244 18.87 -1.82 5.56
C ASP A 244 19.16 -2.55 4.22
N CYS A 245 19.40 -1.79 3.16
CA CYS A 245 19.70 -2.34 1.84
C CYS A 245 21.21 -2.34 1.58
N SER A 246 21.73 -3.42 0.98
CA SER A 246 23.15 -3.53 0.64
C SER A 246 23.44 -4.14 -0.73
N ASP A 247 24.49 -3.65 -1.40
CA ASP A 247 24.91 -4.12 -2.74
C ASP A 247 23.77 -4.05 -3.78
N CYS A 248 22.88 -3.06 -3.67
CA CYS A 248 21.67 -2.97 -4.47
C CYS A 248 21.74 -1.89 -5.55
N VAL A 249 21.07 -2.14 -6.68
CA VAL A 249 20.85 -1.18 -7.76
C VAL A 249 19.37 -0.86 -7.84
N PHE A 250 19.03 0.43 -7.75
CA PHE A 250 17.65 0.92 -7.82
C PHE A 250 17.50 1.91 -8.97
N ALA A 251 16.38 1.86 -9.71
CA ALA A 251 16.01 2.88 -10.68
C ALA A 251 14.54 3.26 -10.51
N PHE A 252 14.27 4.52 -10.15
CA PHE A 252 12.91 5.03 -9.96
C PHE A 252 12.80 6.56 -10.08
N ALA A 253 11.59 7.04 -10.34
CA ALA A 253 11.21 8.45 -10.21
C ALA A 253 10.20 8.63 -9.06
N CYS A 254 10.25 9.75 -8.33
CA CYS A 254 9.41 10.01 -7.15
C CYS A 254 9.31 11.52 -6.82
N GLN A 255 8.44 11.90 -5.88
CA GLN A 255 8.52 13.25 -5.29
C GLN A 255 9.62 13.34 -4.22
N GLN A 256 9.74 12.32 -3.38
CA GLN A 256 10.58 12.32 -2.18
C GLN A 256 11.28 10.96 -1.99
N LEU A 257 12.57 10.98 -1.65
CA LEU A 257 13.33 9.79 -1.27
C LEU A 257 13.84 9.93 0.17
N ARG A 258 13.69 8.88 0.98
CA ARG A 258 14.47 8.71 2.22
C ARG A 258 15.13 7.33 2.24
N LEU A 259 16.45 7.33 2.32
CA LEU A 259 17.32 6.16 2.41
C LEU A 259 17.91 6.09 3.83
N HIS A 260 17.86 4.93 4.47
CA HIS A 260 18.30 4.74 5.86
C HIS A 260 19.15 3.47 6.01
N SER A 261 20.18 3.48 6.87
CA SER A 261 20.99 2.31 7.25
C SER A 261 21.50 1.46 6.07
N SER A 262 21.75 2.08 4.90
CA SER A 262 21.99 1.37 3.64
C SER A 262 23.42 1.58 3.14
N THR A 263 24.02 0.55 2.52
CA THR A 263 25.46 0.53 2.21
C THR A 263 25.76 -0.02 0.83
N ASP A 264 26.63 0.68 0.08
CA ASP A 264 27.10 0.26 -1.26
C ASP A 264 25.97 0.18 -2.31
N CYS A 265 24.95 1.03 -2.19
CA CYS A 265 23.80 1.07 -3.09
C CYS A 265 23.95 2.13 -4.19
N THR A 266 23.52 1.79 -5.40
CA THR A 266 23.50 2.68 -6.58
C THR A 266 22.06 3.04 -6.95
N ILE A 267 21.74 4.33 -7.08
CA ILE A 267 20.38 4.84 -7.29
C ILE A 267 20.32 5.71 -8.55
N TYR A 268 19.60 5.24 -9.56
CA TYR A 268 19.23 5.97 -10.76
C TYR A 268 17.92 6.71 -10.47
N LEU A 269 18.05 7.99 -10.11
CA LEU A 269 17.02 8.77 -9.43
C LEU A 269 16.43 9.86 -10.32
N HIS A 270 15.13 10.06 -10.20
CA HIS A 270 14.47 11.35 -10.47
C HIS A 270 13.67 11.71 -9.22
N VAL A 271 13.95 12.88 -8.64
CA VAL A 271 13.25 13.39 -7.45
C VAL A 271 12.81 14.83 -7.68
N THR A 272 11.51 15.12 -7.53
CA THR A 272 10.98 16.48 -7.80
C THR A 272 11.09 17.41 -6.59
N SER A 273 11.12 16.86 -5.37
CA SER A 273 11.32 17.61 -4.12
C SER A 273 12.72 17.37 -3.54
N ARG A 274 12.87 16.44 -2.58
CA ARG A 274 14.14 16.17 -1.87
C ARG A 274 14.44 14.70 -1.72
N ALA A 275 15.73 14.37 -1.74
CA ALA A 275 16.26 13.07 -1.37
C ALA A 275 17.12 13.21 -0.12
N ILE A 276 16.88 12.36 0.88
CA ILE A 276 17.56 12.38 2.18
C ILE A 276 18.24 11.03 2.42
N ILE A 277 19.48 11.05 2.91
CA ILE A 277 20.18 9.87 3.43
C ILE A 277 20.51 10.02 4.92
N GLU A 278 20.56 8.89 5.62
CA GLU A 278 20.76 8.81 7.07
C GLU A 278 21.37 7.44 7.41
N ASP A 279 22.43 7.39 8.23
CA ASP A 279 23.17 6.14 8.55
C ASP A 279 23.65 5.34 7.32
N CYS A 280 23.91 6.00 6.19
CA CYS A 280 24.28 5.36 4.93
C CYS A 280 25.76 5.49 4.58
N THR A 281 26.31 4.58 3.78
CA THR A 281 27.69 4.68 3.26
C THR A 281 27.82 4.20 1.80
N LYS A 282 28.81 4.75 1.07
CA LYS A 282 29.11 4.43 -0.35
C LYS A 282 27.91 4.53 -1.31
N ILE A 283 26.99 5.46 -1.07
CA ILE A 283 25.82 5.64 -1.93
C ILE A 283 26.24 6.32 -3.24
N ARG A 284 25.76 5.83 -4.38
CA ARG A 284 26.08 6.40 -5.71
C ARG A 284 24.81 6.83 -6.40
N VAL A 285 24.69 8.10 -6.79
CA VAL A 285 23.51 8.63 -7.49
C VAL A 285 23.77 8.93 -8.96
N ALA A 286 22.79 8.62 -9.81
CA ALA A 286 22.79 8.88 -11.24
C ALA A 286 21.41 9.41 -11.67
N PRO A 287 21.28 10.05 -12.84
CA PRO A 287 19.95 10.34 -13.40
C PRO A 287 19.19 9.05 -13.66
N TYR A 288 17.88 9.02 -13.34
CA TYR A 288 16.98 7.94 -13.73
C TYR A 288 16.96 7.78 -15.25
N ASN A 289 17.27 6.57 -15.72
CA ASN A 289 17.47 6.27 -17.14
C ASN A 289 16.82 4.95 -17.60
N TRP A 290 15.99 4.31 -16.77
CA TRP A 290 15.16 3.20 -17.24
C TRP A 290 14.00 3.77 -18.08
N SER A 291 13.70 3.13 -19.20
CA SER A 291 12.65 3.56 -20.13
C SER A 291 11.90 2.36 -20.69
N TYR A 292 10.61 2.56 -20.98
CA TYR A 292 9.66 1.55 -21.46
C TYR A 292 8.43 2.28 -22.04
N GLU A 293 7.58 1.55 -22.77
CA GLU A 293 6.48 2.10 -23.60
C GLU A 293 5.54 3.07 -22.85
N ASP A 294 4.88 2.62 -21.78
CA ASP A 294 3.92 3.43 -21.01
C ASP A 294 4.55 4.52 -20.11
N GLN A 295 5.88 4.68 -20.11
CA GLN A 295 6.58 5.55 -19.16
C GLN A 295 6.01 6.97 -19.08
N THR A 296 5.76 7.60 -20.22
CA THR A 296 5.20 8.96 -20.30
C THR A 296 3.79 9.04 -19.73
N SER A 297 3.00 7.97 -19.88
CA SER A 297 1.66 7.86 -19.29
C SER A 297 1.75 7.81 -17.76
N HIS A 298 2.65 6.97 -17.22
CA HIS A 298 2.86 6.84 -15.79
C HIS A 298 3.45 8.11 -15.14
N PHE A 299 4.28 8.88 -15.85
CA PHE A 299 4.76 10.18 -15.36
C PHE A 299 3.61 11.17 -15.15
N ASN A 300 2.70 11.27 -16.13
CA ASN A 300 1.50 12.10 -16.04
C ASN A 300 0.56 11.60 -14.93
N LEU A 301 0.36 10.29 -14.80
CA LEU A 301 -0.50 9.68 -13.78
C LEU A 301 0.05 9.88 -12.35
N ALA A 302 1.37 9.89 -12.19
CA ALA A 302 2.06 10.15 -10.91
C ALA A 302 2.08 11.65 -10.53
N GLY A 303 1.72 12.55 -11.45
CA GLY A 303 1.83 14.00 -11.24
C GLY A 303 3.26 14.53 -11.14
N LEU A 304 4.26 13.79 -11.64
CA LEU A 304 5.67 14.20 -11.62
C LEU A 304 6.02 14.96 -12.91
N ASP A 305 6.49 16.20 -12.80
CA ASP A 305 7.01 16.97 -13.95
C ASP A 305 8.40 16.43 -14.36
N PRO A 306 8.58 15.91 -15.59
CA PRO A 306 9.89 15.48 -16.10
C PRO A 306 10.97 16.56 -16.10
N LYS A 307 10.60 17.84 -16.04
CA LYS A 307 11.53 18.98 -16.05
C LYS A 307 12.08 19.34 -14.67
N ILE A 308 11.43 18.91 -13.59
CA ILE A 308 11.84 19.21 -12.21
C ILE A 308 12.56 17.98 -11.65
N ASN A 309 13.90 17.99 -11.67
CA ASN A 309 14.69 16.84 -11.23
C ASN A 309 15.94 17.25 -10.42
N ASN A 310 15.91 16.96 -9.12
CA ASN A 310 16.95 17.28 -8.14
C ASN A 310 17.81 16.03 -7.77
N TRP A 311 17.95 15.05 -8.67
CA TRP A 311 18.62 13.75 -8.43
C TRP A 311 20.05 13.85 -7.87
N ASN A 312 20.74 14.97 -8.09
CA ASN A 312 22.09 15.26 -7.63
C ASN A 312 22.14 16.13 -6.36
N CYS A 313 21.00 16.44 -5.74
CA CYS A 313 20.86 17.24 -4.54
C CYS A 313 20.38 16.34 -3.39
N ILE A 314 21.32 15.68 -2.71
CA ILE A 314 21.07 14.73 -1.63
C ILE A 314 21.41 15.37 -0.28
N ASP A 315 20.41 15.51 0.59
CA ASP A 315 20.58 15.94 1.98
C ASP A 315 21.14 14.74 2.80
N ASP A 316 22.35 14.83 3.36
CA ASP A 316 22.85 13.85 4.33
C ASP A 316 22.60 14.34 5.76
N PHE A 317 21.68 13.67 6.46
CA PHE A 317 21.23 14.08 7.78
C PHE A 317 22.31 13.95 8.87
N ASN A 318 23.29 13.05 8.67
CA ASN A 318 24.39 12.83 9.61
C ASN A 318 25.58 13.77 9.35
N TRP A 319 25.61 14.47 8.21
CA TRP A 319 26.74 15.29 7.79
C TRP A 319 26.50 16.79 8.04
N LEU A 320 26.78 17.24 9.26
CA LEU A 320 26.56 18.61 9.72
C LEU A 320 27.50 19.68 9.12
N SER A 321 28.39 19.33 8.18
CA SER A 321 29.35 20.27 7.58
C SER A 321 28.85 20.82 6.25
N SER A 322 28.49 22.11 6.22
CA SER A 322 28.08 22.84 5.01
C SER A 322 29.23 23.18 4.06
N GLU A 323 30.49 23.14 4.53
CA GLU A 323 31.69 23.51 3.75
C GLU A 323 32.26 22.34 2.93
N LYS A 324 31.87 21.10 3.23
CA LYS A 324 32.47 19.89 2.67
C LYS A 324 31.38 18.96 2.16
N HIS A 325 31.59 18.40 0.97
CA HIS A 325 30.75 17.32 0.45
C HIS A 325 30.78 16.09 1.39
N SER A 326 29.64 15.40 1.54
CA SER A 326 29.57 14.23 2.43
C SER A 326 30.36 13.04 1.86
N PRO A 327 31.17 12.33 2.67
CA PRO A 327 31.86 11.12 2.24
C PRO A 327 30.90 9.92 2.02
N ASN A 328 29.64 10.03 2.45
CA ASN A 328 28.69 8.92 2.44
C ASN A 328 28.04 8.70 1.07
N TRP A 329 28.03 9.72 0.19
CA TRP A 329 27.46 9.62 -1.16
C TRP A 329 28.30 10.32 -2.23
N SER A 330 28.16 9.88 -3.48
CA SER A 330 28.81 10.48 -4.65
C SER A 330 27.92 10.40 -5.90
N ILE A 331 28.26 11.16 -6.93
CA ILE A 331 27.67 11.02 -8.27
C ILE A 331 28.39 9.88 -9.00
N LEU A 332 27.63 8.99 -9.64
CA LEU A 332 28.18 7.90 -10.45
C LEU A 332 28.74 8.44 -11.78
N GLU A 333 30.00 8.13 -12.07
CA GLU A 333 30.70 8.48 -13.31
C GLU A 333 29.92 7.98 -14.55
N PRO A 334 29.77 8.78 -15.64
CA PRO A 334 29.01 8.38 -16.84
C PRO A 334 29.40 7.04 -17.44
N GLU A 335 30.69 6.69 -17.37
CA GLU A 335 31.31 5.49 -17.92
C GLU A 335 30.86 4.22 -17.18
N LEU A 336 30.55 4.35 -15.89
CA LEU A 336 30.09 3.28 -14.99
C LEU A 336 28.56 3.14 -14.94
N ARG A 337 27.81 3.98 -15.69
CA ARG A 337 26.35 3.92 -15.72
C ARG A 337 25.86 2.76 -16.59
N VAL A 338 24.82 2.08 -16.11
CA VAL A 338 24.09 1.06 -16.86
C VAL A 338 23.48 1.70 -18.10
N LYS A 339 23.87 1.21 -19.29
CA LYS A 339 23.46 1.77 -20.60
C LYS A 339 22.17 1.14 -21.14
N THR A 340 21.92 -0.12 -20.78
CA THR A 340 20.79 -0.95 -21.20
C THR A 340 20.36 -1.81 -20.00
N TRP A 341 19.06 -2.00 -19.78
CA TRP A 341 18.51 -2.59 -18.56
C TRP A 341 17.91 -3.99 -18.77
N ASP A 342 18.12 -4.60 -19.94
CA ASP A 342 17.44 -5.80 -20.46
C ASP A 342 17.95 -7.14 -19.90
#